data_AF-A0AAV0PP15-F1
#
_entry.id   AF-A0AAV0PP15-F1
#
_cell.length_a   1.000
_cell.length_b   1.000
_cell.length_c   1.000
_cell.angle_alpha   90.00
_cell.angle_beta   90.00
_cell.angle_gamma   90.00
#
_symmetry.space_group_name_H-M   'P 1'
#
loop_
_entity.id
_entity.type
_entity.pdbx_description
1 polymer ?
#
loop_
_entity_poly.entity_id
_entity_poly.type
_entity_poly.pdbx_seq_one_letter_code
_entity_poly.pdbx_strand_id
1 'polypeptide(L)'
;MPYLTLSINLQFVNDLHGLISPVPQGTPLPLVLLGKSKNALLSTFLFLDQIVWLGRSGIYKNKERAELLGRISLFCWMGSSICTTLVEVGELGRLSASISKLEKELKNTDKHENEQYRAKLQKSNERSLALVKAGIDIVVAVGLLQLAPKKVTPRVTGALGFTTSLISCYQLLPSRPKSKIA
;
A
#
# COMPACT_ATOMS: atom_id res chain seq x y z
N MET A 1 -2.64 16.90 15.56
CA MET A 1 -1.70 15.83 15.95
C MET A 1 -2.34 14.58 16.58
N PRO A 2 -3.41 14.60 17.40
CA PRO A 2 -3.95 13.35 18.00
C PRO A 2 -4.66 12.42 16.98
N TYR A 3 -5.27 12.97 15.93
CA TYR A 3 -5.92 12.20 14.88
C TYR A 3 -4.93 11.34 14.05
N LEU A 4 -3.70 11.83 13.84
CA LEU A 4 -2.68 11.11 13.06
C LEU A 4 -2.17 9.87 13.82
N THR A 5 -1.92 10.02 15.12
CA THR A 5 -1.53 8.91 16.00
C THR A 5 -2.65 7.88 16.15
N LEU A 6 -3.92 8.30 16.21
CA LEU A 6 -5.06 7.38 16.28
C LEU A 6 -5.21 6.56 14.98
N SER A 7 -5.08 7.20 13.82
CA SER A 7 -5.10 6.51 12.51
C SER A 7 -3.95 5.52 12.35
N ILE A 8 -2.75 5.86 12.84
CA ILE A 8 -1.58 4.95 12.83
C ILE A 8 -1.82 3.72 13.72
N ASN A 9 -2.40 3.91 14.91
CA ASN A 9 -2.71 2.78 15.81
C ASN A 9 -3.81 1.88 15.23
N LEU A 10 -4.84 2.45 14.60
CA LEU A 10 -5.87 1.69 13.89
C LEU A 10 -5.29 0.90 12.71
N GLN A 11 -4.37 1.50 11.94
CA GLN A 11 -3.67 0.81 10.85
C GLN A 11 -2.84 -0.36 11.39
N PHE A 12 -2.10 -0.15 12.49
CA PHE A 12 -1.33 -1.21 13.15
C PHE A 12 -2.22 -2.36 13.63
N VAL A 13 -3.34 -2.06 14.28
CA VAL A 13 -4.32 -3.07 14.73
C VAL A 13 -4.95 -3.79 13.54
N ASN A 14 -5.24 -3.08 12.45
CA ASN A 14 -5.79 -3.66 11.23
C ASN A 14 -4.77 -4.58 10.52
N ASP A 15 -3.50 -4.21 10.50
CA ASP A 15 -2.42 -5.06 9.95
C ASP A 15 -2.15 -6.29 10.84
N LEU A 16 -2.23 -6.16 12.16
CA LEU A 16 -2.21 -7.30 13.09
C LEU A 16 -3.42 -8.22 12.90
N HIS A 17 -4.61 -7.63 12.75
CA HIS A 17 -5.82 -8.39 12.46
C HIS A 17 -5.67 -9.10 11.10
N GLY A 18 -5.11 -8.44 10.09
CA GLY A 18 -4.78 -9.07 8.81
C GLY A 18 -3.76 -10.22 8.92
N LEU A 19 -2.89 -10.20 9.94
CA LEU A 19 -1.94 -11.28 10.24
C LEU A 19 -2.62 -12.51 10.86
N ILE A 20 -3.64 -12.26 11.69
CA ILE A 20 -4.42 -13.26 12.45
C ILE A 20 -5.65 -13.77 11.69
N SER A 21 -6.18 -12.99 10.75
CA SER A 21 -7.40 -13.33 10.03
C SER A 21 -7.21 -14.63 9.21
N PRO A 22 -8.19 -15.54 9.23
CA PRO A 22 -8.13 -16.77 8.47
C PRO A 22 -8.00 -16.47 6.97
N VAL A 23 -7.17 -17.28 6.30
CA VAL A 23 -6.83 -17.12 4.88
C VAL A 23 -8.05 -17.46 4.02
N PRO A 24 -8.42 -16.63 3.02
CA PRO A 24 -9.47 -16.98 2.08
C PRO A 24 -9.11 -18.26 1.32
N GLN A 25 -10.01 -19.24 1.31
CA GLN A 25 -9.79 -20.51 0.59
C GLN A 25 -9.67 -20.23 -0.92
N GLY A 26 -8.54 -20.62 -1.53
CA GLY A 26 -8.33 -20.57 -2.99
C GLY A 26 -7.26 -19.59 -3.50
N THR A 27 -6.58 -18.83 -2.64
CA THR A 27 -5.41 -18.02 -3.04
C THR A 27 -4.11 -18.83 -3.01
N PRO A 28 -3.21 -18.67 -4.01
CA PRO A 28 -1.96 -19.42 -4.05
C PRO A 28 -1.10 -19.11 -2.81
N LEU A 29 -0.59 -20.16 -2.16
CA LEU A 29 0.15 -20.14 -0.90
C LEU A 29 1.25 -19.05 -0.81
N PRO A 30 2.02 -18.75 -1.88
CA PRO A 30 3.03 -17.69 -1.85
C PRO A 30 2.43 -16.29 -1.69
N LEU A 31 1.25 -16.04 -2.26
CA LEU A 31 0.58 -14.73 -2.22
C LEU A 31 0.05 -14.42 -0.82
N VAL A 32 -0.40 -15.47 -0.12
CA VAL A 32 -0.83 -15.40 1.28
C VAL A 32 0.37 -15.14 2.19
N LEU A 33 1.49 -15.84 1.94
CA LEU A 33 2.72 -15.64 2.71
C LEU A 33 3.26 -14.22 2.52
N LEU A 34 3.23 -13.70 1.28
CA LEU A 34 3.61 -12.32 0.98
C LEU A 34 2.66 -11.29 1.59
N GLY A 35 1.36 -11.59 1.66
CA GLY A 35 0.39 -10.74 2.36
C GLY A 35 0.69 -10.65 3.86
N LYS A 36 1.01 -11.78 4.49
CA LYS A 36 1.41 -11.82 5.91
C LYS A 36 2.75 -11.13 6.14
N SER A 37 3.71 -11.33 5.26
CA SER A 37 5.03 -10.69 5.37
C SER A 37 4.90 -9.17 5.23
N LYS A 38 4.11 -8.65 4.28
CA LYS A 38 3.92 -7.19 4.15
C LYS A 38 3.37 -6.60 5.45
N ASN A 39 2.38 -7.24 6.09
CA ASN A 39 1.75 -6.75 7.30
C ASN A 39 2.72 -6.82 8.50
N ALA A 40 3.54 -7.88 8.58
CA ALA A 40 4.58 -7.98 9.60
C ALA A 40 5.66 -6.90 9.44
N LEU A 41 6.09 -6.62 8.20
CA LEU A 41 7.06 -5.57 7.91
C LEU A 41 6.47 -4.17 8.17
N LEU A 42 5.20 -3.95 7.81
CA LEU A 42 4.51 -2.68 8.06
C LEU A 42 4.30 -2.44 9.56
N SER A 43 3.93 -3.48 10.30
CA SER A 43 3.80 -3.46 11.75
C SER A 43 5.12 -3.09 12.43
N THR A 44 6.22 -3.69 11.99
CA THR A 44 7.57 -3.36 12.47
C THR A 44 7.94 -1.91 12.15
N PHE A 45 7.63 -1.43 10.94
CA PHE A 45 7.83 -0.03 10.54
C PHE A 45 7.07 0.94 11.47
N LEU A 46 5.76 0.73 11.66
CA LEU A 46 4.92 1.61 12.48
C LEU A 46 5.39 1.64 13.94
N PHE A 47 5.83 0.51 14.49
CA PHE A 47 6.39 0.43 15.83
C PHE A 47 7.71 1.20 15.96
N LEU A 48 8.63 1.02 15.01
CA LEU A 48 9.89 1.75 14.97
C LEU A 48 9.68 3.25 14.76
N ASP A 49 8.66 3.64 13.98
CA ASP A 49 8.32 5.05 13.74
C ASP A 49 7.90 5.77 15.04
N GLN A 50 7.17 5.10 15.95
CA GLN A 50 6.86 5.66 17.27
C GLN A 50 8.13 5.94 18.09
N ILE A 51 9.11 5.04 18.04
CA ILE A 51 10.39 5.20 18.75
C ILE A 51 11.22 6.33 18.12
N VAL A 52 11.22 6.45 16.79
CA VAL A 52 11.90 7.54 16.07
C VAL A 52 11.26 8.88 16.40
N TRP A 53 9.93 8.94 16.49
CA TRP A 53 9.20 10.14 16.87
C TRP A 53 9.54 10.58 18.31
N LEU A 54 9.60 9.62 19.25
CA LEU A 54 10.11 9.84 20.62
C LEU A 54 11.58 10.27 20.66
N GLY A 55 12.39 9.83 19.70
CA GLY A 55 13.76 10.31 19.53
C GLY A 55 13.82 11.77 19.08
N ARG A 56 12.89 12.22 18.22
CA ARG A 56 12.83 13.62 17.74
C ARG A 56 12.26 14.60 18.76
N SER A 57 11.46 14.17 19.72
CA SER A 57 10.95 15.03 20.80
C SER A 57 12.01 15.42 21.83
N GLY A 58 13.25 14.92 21.69
CA GLY A 58 14.38 15.30 22.53
C GLY A 58 14.45 14.60 23.90
N ILE A 59 13.50 13.71 24.19
CA ILE A 59 13.48 12.90 25.42
C ILE A 59 14.58 11.83 25.42
N TYR A 60 15.00 11.37 24.24
CA TYR A 60 16.02 10.32 24.10
C TYR A 60 17.41 10.91 23.80
N LYS A 61 18.37 10.73 24.74
CA LYS A 61 19.73 11.32 24.65
C LYS A 61 20.62 10.73 23.53
N ASN A 62 20.30 9.55 23.00
CA ASN A 62 21.13 8.87 22.00
C ASN A 62 20.64 9.14 20.56
N LYS A 63 21.11 10.25 19.98
CA LYS A 63 20.77 10.66 18.59
C LYS A 63 21.16 9.61 17.54
N GLU A 64 22.32 8.96 17.68
CA GLU A 64 22.77 7.92 16.75
C GLU A 64 21.81 6.72 16.70
N ARG A 65 21.33 6.26 17.85
CA ARG A 65 20.38 5.13 17.90
C ARG A 65 19.04 5.48 17.26
N ALA A 66 18.55 6.71 17.46
CA ALA A 66 17.33 7.17 16.83
C ALA A 66 17.46 7.25 15.30
N GLU A 67 18.62 7.69 14.79
CA GLU A 67 18.89 7.72 13.35
C GLU A 67 18.99 6.30 12.75
N LEU A 68 19.66 5.39 13.46
CA LEU A 68 19.82 4.00 13.03
C LEU A 68 18.46 3.27 13.00
N LEU A 69 17.62 3.46 14.02
CA LEU A 69 16.25 2.95 14.04
C LEU A 69 15.39 3.58 12.94
N GLY A 70 15.59 4.86 12.63
CA GLY A 70 14.95 5.51 11.48
C GLY A 70 15.30 4.87 10.14
N ARG A 71 16.58 4.51 9.94
CA ARG A 71 17.02 3.80 8.73
C ARG A 71 16.45 2.38 8.66
N ILE A 72 16.47 1.63 9.76
CA ILE A 72 15.89 0.27 9.82
C ILE A 72 14.37 0.32 9.53
N SER A 73 13.69 1.31 10.10
CA SER A 73 12.28 1.57 9.85
C SER A 73 12.01 1.77 8.35
N LEU A 74 12.77 2.65 7.70
CA LEU A 74 12.63 2.90 6.27
C LEU A 74 12.94 1.66 5.40
N PHE A 75 13.88 0.79 5.81
CA PHE A 75 14.10 -0.51 5.16
C PHE A 75 12.89 -1.44 5.30
N CYS A 76 12.25 -1.50 6.47
CA CYS A 76 11.01 -2.26 6.66
C CYS A 76 9.87 -1.73 5.80
N TRP A 77 9.74 -0.40 5.70
CA TRP A 77 8.75 0.23 4.82
C TRP A 77 8.99 -0.07 3.33
N MET A 78 10.25 0.00 2.90
CA MET A 78 10.64 -0.37 1.53
C MET A 78 10.35 -1.84 1.25
N GLY A 79 10.73 -2.75 2.17
CA GLY A 79 10.45 -4.18 2.04
C GLY A 79 8.95 -4.49 1.98
N SER A 80 8.15 -3.83 2.82
CA SER A 80 6.68 -3.96 2.78
C SER A 80 6.10 -3.47 1.44
N SER A 81 6.63 -2.40 0.87
CA SER A 81 6.21 -1.86 -0.42
C SER A 81 6.56 -2.80 -1.59
N ILE A 82 7.70 -3.50 -1.53
CA ILE A 82 8.06 -4.54 -2.51
C ILE A 82 7.12 -5.74 -2.40
N CYS A 83 6.85 -6.23 -1.19
CA CYS A 83 5.87 -7.29 -0.99
C CYS A 83 4.47 -6.88 -1.49
N THR A 84 4.06 -5.64 -1.25
CA THR A 84 2.80 -5.08 -1.76
C THR A 84 2.75 -5.12 -3.27
N THR A 85 3.82 -4.66 -3.94
CA THR A 85 3.91 -4.68 -5.41
C THR A 85 3.72 -6.10 -5.96
N LEU A 86 4.41 -7.09 -5.40
CA LEU A 86 4.30 -8.49 -5.84
C LEU A 86 2.89 -9.06 -5.63
N VAL A 87 2.24 -8.74 -4.50
CA VAL A 87 0.86 -9.17 -4.23
C VAL A 87 -0.13 -8.53 -5.21
N GLU A 88 -0.02 -7.22 -5.42
CA GLU A 88 -0.92 -6.50 -6.33
C GLU A 88 -0.72 -6.93 -7.79
N VAL A 89 0.52 -7.18 -8.24
CA VAL A 89 0.79 -7.75 -9.58
C VAL A 89 0.11 -9.12 -9.73
N GLY A 90 0.27 -10.01 -8.75
CA GLY A 90 -0.32 -11.35 -8.80
C GLY A 90 -1.84 -11.34 -8.84
N GLU A 91 -2.46 -10.47 -8.03
CA GLU A 91 -3.90 -10.30 -8.00
C GLU A 91 -4.45 -9.60 -9.26
N LEU A 92 -3.76 -8.58 -9.78
CA LEU A 92 -4.12 -7.91 -11.04
C LEU A 92 -4.03 -8.86 -12.22
N GLY A 93 -3.00 -9.70 -12.29
CA GLY A 93 -2.88 -10.72 -13.34
C GLY A 93 -4.06 -11.68 -13.35
N ARG A 94 -4.45 -12.18 -12.17
CA ARG A 94 -5.60 -13.09 -12.02
C ARG A 94 -6.94 -12.40 -12.31
N LEU A 95 -7.09 -11.15 -11.89
CA LEU A 95 -8.27 -10.35 -12.16
C LEU A 95 -8.40 -10.01 -13.65
N SER A 96 -7.29 -9.68 -14.31
CA SER A 96 -7.21 -9.42 -15.75
C SER A 96 -7.63 -10.64 -16.57
N ALA A 97 -7.13 -11.84 -16.23
CA ALA A 97 -7.55 -13.08 -16.88
C ALA A 97 -9.07 -13.33 -16.73
N SER A 98 -9.62 -13.02 -15.55
CA SER A 98 -11.05 -13.15 -15.28
C SER A 98 -11.90 -12.13 -16.04
N ILE A 99 -11.40 -10.90 -16.22
CA ILE A 99 -12.05 -9.85 -17.03
C ILE A 99 -12.00 -10.23 -18.51
N SER A 100 -10.86 -10.69 -19.03
CA SER A 100 -10.73 -11.12 -20.43
C SER A 100 -11.62 -12.32 -20.75
N LYS A 101 -11.79 -13.26 -19.81
CA LYS A 101 -12.76 -14.35 -19.95
C LYS A 101 -14.19 -13.82 -20.00
N LEU A 102 -14.56 -12.94 -19.08
CA LEU A 102 -15.89 -12.32 -19.05
C LEU A 102 -16.17 -11.50 -20.32
N GLU A 103 -15.15 -10.82 -20.85
CA GLU A 103 -15.24 -10.06 -22.10
C GLU A 103 -15.52 -10.95 -23.33
N LYS A 104 -14.93 -12.15 -23.37
CA LYS A 104 -15.17 -13.14 -24.44
C LYS A 104 -16.59 -13.70 -24.38
N GLU A 105 -17.12 -13.95 -23.19
CA GLU A 105 -18.51 -14.41 -22.98
C GLU A 105 -19.52 -13.32 -23.37
N LEU A 106 -19.19 -12.04 -23.12
CA LEU A 106 -20.08 -10.91 -23.39
C LEU A 106 -20.03 -10.37 -24.82
N LYS A 107 -19.36 -11.03 -25.77
CA LYS A 107 -19.16 -10.52 -27.14
C LYS A 107 -20.45 -10.17 -27.91
N ASN A 108 -21.63 -10.60 -27.45
CA ASN A 108 -22.95 -10.34 -28.04
C ASN A 108 -23.84 -9.39 -27.22
N THR A 109 -23.38 -8.82 -26.11
CA THR A 109 -24.17 -7.92 -25.23
C THR A 109 -23.33 -6.70 -24.86
N ASP A 110 -23.98 -5.56 -24.57
CA ASP A 110 -23.27 -4.34 -24.18
C ASP A 110 -22.40 -4.59 -22.92
N LYS A 111 -21.08 -4.38 -23.09
CA LYS A 111 -20.07 -4.67 -22.05
C LYS A 111 -20.21 -3.80 -20.82
N HIS A 112 -20.74 -2.58 -20.97
CA HIS A 112 -20.79 -1.58 -19.92
C HIS A 112 -22.06 -1.67 -19.06
N GLU A 113 -23.14 -2.29 -19.55
CA GLU A 113 -24.35 -2.55 -18.73
C GLU A 113 -24.16 -3.69 -17.71
N ASN A 114 -23.17 -4.57 -17.92
CA ASN A 114 -22.97 -5.70 -17.01
C ASN A 114 -22.34 -5.27 -15.68
N GLU A 115 -23.13 -5.36 -14.60
CA GLU A 115 -22.71 -4.95 -13.25
C GLU A 115 -21.47 -5.72 -12.77
N GLN A 116 -21.32 -7.00 -13.13
CA GLN A 116 -20.16 -7.81 -12.75
C GLN A 116 -18.87 -7.36 -13.46
N TYR A 117 -18.97 -6.96 -14.73
CA TYR A 117 -17.85 -6.40 -15.48
C TYR A 117 -17.39 -5.08 -14.86
N ARG A 118 -18.33 -4.16 -14.58
CA ARG A 118 -18.03 -2.86 -13.92
C ARG A 118 -17.41 -3.04 -12.54
N ALA A 119 -17.93 -3.94 -11.71
CA ALA A 119 -17.39 -4.20 -10.38
C ALA A 119 -15.95 -4.75 -10.44
N LYS A 120 -15.65 -5.67 -11.37
CA LYS A 120 -14.29 -6.20 -11.56
C LYS A 120 -13.33 -5.15 -12.11
N LEU A 121 -13.80 -4.31 -13.03
CA LEU A 121 -13.00 -3.24 -13.63
C LEU A 121 -12.67 -2.13 -12.62
N GLN A 122 -13.65 -1.74 -11.80
CA GLN A 122 -13.40 -0.81 -10.69
C GLN A 122 -12.40 -1.38 -9.69
N LYS A 123 -12.58 -2.64 -9.28
CA LYS A 123 -11.64 -3.34 -8.38
C LYS A 123 -10.23 -3.41 -8.99
N SER A 124 -10.11 -3.61 -10.30
CA SER A 124 -8.82 -3.59 -10.99
C SER A 124 -8.19 -2.22 -10.92
N ASN A 125 -8.95 -1.15 -11.16
CA ASN A 125 -8.43 0.21 -11.14
C ASN A 125 -7.95 0.63 -9.74
N GLU A 126 -8.72 0.29 -8.70
CA GLU A 126 -8.34 0.53 -7.29
C GLU A 126 -7.02 -0.17 -6.94
N ARG A 127 -6.83 -1.41 -7.41
CA ARG A 127 -5.60 -2.19 -7.19
C ARG A 127 -4.42 -1.73 -8.04
N SER A 128 -4.65 -1.31 -9.28
CA SER A 128 -3.61 -0.69 -10.11
C SER A 128 -3.10 0.60 -9.48
N LEU A 129 -3.99 1.39 -8.89
CA LEU A 129 -3.61 2.61 -8.18
C LEU A 129 -2.82 2.29 -6.89
N ALA A 130 -3.18 1.23 -6.16
CA ALA A 130 -2.38 0.73 -5.04
C ALA A 130 -0.98 0.25 -5.47
N LEU A 131 -0.86 -0.41 -6.64
CA LEU A 131 0.41 -0.83 -7.21
C LEU A 131 1.29 0.36 -7.62
N VAL A 132 0.71 1.36 -8.30
CA VAL A 132 1.43 2.59 -8.66
C VAL A 132 1.93 3.31 -7.41
N LYS A 133 1.07 3.41 -6.39
CA LYS A 133 1.43 3.98 -5.09
C LYS A 133 2.60 3.23 -4.46
N ALA A 134 2.54 1.90 -4.38
CA ALA A 134 3.62 1.08 -3.83
C ALA A 134 4.94 1.25 -4.61
N GLY A 135 4.88 1.36 -5.94
CA GLY A 135 6.04 1.68 -6.77
C GLY A 135 6.65 3.05 -6.45
N ILE A 136 5.80 4.06 -6.27
CA ILE A 136 6.24 5.41 -5.85
C ILE A 136 6.85 5.36 -4.45
N ASP A 137 6.22 4.66 -3.50
CA ASP A 137 6.70 4.53 -2.12
C ASP A 137 8.09 3.85 -2.05
N ILE A 138 8.38 2.87 -2.92
CA ILE A 138 9.73 2.29 -3.05
C ILE A 138 10.74 3.36 -3.47
N VAL A 139 10.43 4.19 -4.48
CA VAL A 139 11.33 5.25 -4.94
C VAL A 139 11.53 6.31 -3.86
N VAL A 140 10.46 6.66 -3.14
CA VAL A 140 10.53 7.60 -2.01
C VAL A 140 11.42 7.02 -0.90
N ALA A 141 11.26 5.74 -0.55
CA ALA A 141 12.10 5.08 0.44
C ALA A 141 13.58 5.07 0.02
N VAL A 142 13.88 4.74 -1.24
CA VAL A 142 15.25 4.79 -1.79
C VAL A 142 15.85 6.20 -1.71
N GLY A 143 15.03 7.22 -1.98
CA GLY A 143 15.41 8.63 -1.85
C GLY A 143 15.67 9.06 -0.41
N LEU A 144 14.85 8.62 0.55
CA LEU A 144 15.02 8.91 1.98
C LEU A 144 16.22 8.18 2.58
N LEU A 145 16.51 6.95 2.13
CA LEU A 145 17.72 6.22 2.52
C LEU A 145 19.00 6.77 1.91
N GLN A 146 18.91 7.71 0.96
CA GLN A 146 20.07 8.24 0.22
C GLN A 146 20.91 7.11 -0.42
N LEU A 147 20.26 6.03 -0.87
CA LEU A 147 20.94 4.88 -1.51
C LEU A 147 21.51 5.25 -2.89
N ALA A 148 20.87 6.19 -3.60
CA ALA A 148 21.28 6.64 -4.93
C ALA A 148 21.16 8.17 -5.08
N PRO A 149 21.94 8.97 -4.33
CA PRO A 149 21.80 10.42 -4.28
C PRO A 149 22.11 11.12 -5.61
N LYS A 150 22.85 10.43 -6.50
CA LYS A 150 23.14 10.90 -7.87
C LYS A 150 22.00 10.69 -8.87
N LYS A 151 21.01 9.84 -8.54
CA LYS A 151 19.88 9.50 -9.42
C LYS A 151 18.54 9.98 -8.87
N VAL A 152 18.37 9.92 -7.55
CA VAL A 152 17.17 10.38 -6.86
C VAL A 152 17.54 11.57 -5.99
N THR A 153 17.27 12.78 -6.49
CA THR A 153 17.52 14.01 -5.71
C THR A 153 16.44 14.21 -4.65
N PRO A 154 16.74 14.87 -3.52
CA PRO A 154 15.76 15.13 -2.46
C PRO A 154 14.50 15.84 -2.95
N ARG A 155 14.61 16.65 -4.01
CA ARG A 155 13.47 17.32 -4.65
C ARG A 155 12.53 16.35 -5.34
N VAL A 156 13.06 15.33 -6.02
CA VAL A 156 12.26 14.28 -6.67
C VAL A 156 11.60 13.39 -5.62
N THR A 157 12.34 13.01 -4.57
CA THR A 157 11.79 12.28 -3.42
C THR A 157 10.63 13.04 -2.77
N GLY A 158 10.79 14.35 -2.56
CA GLY A 158 9.74 15.21 -2.00
C GLY A 158 8.51 15.31 -2.91
N ALA A 159 8.71 15.50 -4.21
CA ALA A 159 7.61 15.56 -5.18
C ALA A 159 6.84 14.22 -5.26
N LEU A 160 7.55 13.10 -5.28
CA LEU A 160 6.95 11.78 -5.26
C LEU A 160 6.21 11.49 -3.94
N GLY A 161 6.80 11.90 -2.80
CA GLY A 161 6.18 11.85 -1.48
C GLY A 161 4.89 12.66 -1.38
N PHE A 162 4.85 13.82 -2.02
CA PHE A 162 3.64 14.64 -2.11
C PHE A 162 2.57 13.96 -2.98
N THR A 163 2.94 13.42 -4.14
CA THR A 163 2.02 12.72 -5.03
C THR A 163 1.41 11.47 -4.38
N THR A 164 2.21 10.65 -3.67
CA THR A 164 1.66 9.48 -2.94
C THR A 164 0.69 9.89 -1.82
N SER A 165 0.93 11.05 -1.20
CA SER A 165 -0.01 11.61 -0.22
C SER A 165 -1.34 12.00 -0.86
N LEU A 166 -1.33 12.63 -2.04
CA LEU A 166 -2.55 12.94 -2.81
C LEU A 166 -3.31 11.68 -3.24
N ILE A 167 -2.58 10.66 -3.70
CA ILE A 167 -3.17 9.36 -4.05
C ILE A 167 -3.84 8.74 -2.82
N SER A 168 -3.23 8.86 -1.65
CA SER A 168 -3.80 8.35 -0.40
C SER A 168 -5.08 9.10 -0.02
N CYS A 169 -5.09 10.44 -0.16
CA CYS A 169 -6.29 11.24 0.02
C CYS A 169 -7.39 10.84 -0.98
N TYR A 170 -7.04 10.47 -2.20
CA TYR A 170 -8.00 9.99 -3.20
C TYR A 170 -8.59 8.63 -2.82
N GLN A 171 -7.78 7.70 -2.29
CA GLN A 171 -8.27 6.39 -1.82
C GLN A 171 -9.14 6.47 -0.56
N LEU A 172 -8.92 7.49 0.27
CA LEU A 172 -9.72 7.76 1.48
C LEU A 172 -11.07 8.41 1.18
N LEU A 173 -11.27 8.95 -0.03
CA LEU A 173 -12.56 9.50 -0.43
C LEU A 173 -13.56 8.36 -0.67
N PRO A 174 -14.78 8.43 -0.09
CA PRO A 174 -15.78 7.40 -0.29
C PRO A 174 -16.12 7.27 -1.77
N SER A 175 -16.21 6.03 -2.26
CA SER A 175 -16.61 5.73 -3.63
C SER A 175 -17.92 6.44 -3.96
N ARG A 176 -18.03 7.00 -5.18
CA ARG A 176 -19.24 7.70 -5.66
C ARG A 176 -20.49 6.90 -5.25
N PRO A 177 -21.47 7.51 -4.57
CA PRO A 177 -22.71 6.81 -4.24
C PRO A 177 -23.29 6.25 -5.54
N LYS A 178 -23.61 4.95 -5.54
CA LYS A 178 -24.33 4.32 -6.65
C LYS A 178 -25.58 5.17 -6.90
N SER A 179 -25.67 5.81 -8.06
CA SER A 179 -26.89 6.49 -8.47
C SER A 179 -27.99 5.45 -8.43
N LYS A 180 -28.92 5.59 -7.48
CA LYS A 180 -30.17 4.83 -7.51
C LYS A 180 -30.85 5.21 -8.81
N ILE A 181 -30.98 4.24 -9.71
CA ILE A 181 -31.87 4.36 -10.85
C ILE A 181 -33.26 4.41 -10.23
N ALA A 182 -33.91 5.57 -10.33
CA ALA A 182 -35.32 5.77 -10.03
C ALA A 182 -36.14 5.39 -11.26
#